data_AF-A0A3C0JRS4-F1
#
_entry.id   AF-A0A3C0JRS4-F1
#
_cell.length_a   1.000
_cell.length_b   1.000
_cell.length_c   1.000
_cell.angle_alpha   90.00
_cell.angle_beta   90.00
_cell.angle_gamma   90.00
#
_symmetry.space_group_name_H-M   'P 1'
#
loop_
_entity.id
_entity.type
_entity.pdbx_description
1 polymer ?
#
loop_
_entity_poly.entity_id
_entity_poly.type
_entity_poly.pdbx_seq_one_letter_code
_entity_poly.pdbx_strand_id
1 'polypeptide(L)'
;MALIVQISSDHAAGCDGVSGLAPQAVLLSGVRGLPALKKLESGLSSVPWGIIGGSLTEDGVSGYKEAGCDVLAFGLADTPVSVINSDELARVLCLDPSADERQLRAINPLPVDAVLINVAGQKGSWTLEDLTNITVISSRVNKYILVGISEAPAAKDLEVLRDAGVHGLVLDVGTVSMDSLSKLKTDLQEMPRPQPGRKNRNA
;
A
#
# COMPACT_ATOMS: atom_id res chain seq x y z
N MET A 1 -4.06 -9.61 7.31
CA MET A 1 -3.54 -8.29 6.92
C MET A 1 -2.31 -8.57 6.06
N ALA A 2 -2.13 -7.83 4.96
CA ALA A 2 -1.03 -8.03 4.02
C ALA A 2 0.20 -7.17 4.39
N LEU A 3 1.39 -7.69 4.13
CA LEU A 3 2.65 -6.95 4.12
C LEU A 3 2.96 -6.56 2.67
N ILE A 4 3.06 -5.26 2.44
CA ILE A 4 3.46 -4.67 1.17
C ILE A 4 4.78 -3.95 1.40
N VAL A 5 5.73 -4.16 0.51
CA VAL A 5 7.04 -3.53 0.61
C VAL A 5 7.15 -2.42 -0.41
N GLN A 6 7.51 -1.22 0.04
CA GLN A 6 7.88 -0.12 -0.83
C GLN A 6 9.39 -0.10 -1.04
N ILE A 7 9.83 0.21 -2.26
CA ILE A 7 11.23 0.46 -2.59
C ILE A 7 11.31 1.85 -3.22
N SER A 8 11.69 2.86 -2.42
CA SER A 8 11.85 4.24 -2.90
C SER A 8 13.26 4.61 -3.31
N SER A 9 14.25 3.89 -2.79
CA SER A 9 15.67 4.12 -3.02
C SER A 9 16.42 2.81 -3.21
N ASP A 10 17.56 2.88 -3.91
CA ASP A 10 18.42 1.72 -4.20
C ASP A 10 17.62 0.52 -4.73
N HIS A 11 16.95 0.73 -5.86
CA HIS A 11 15.98 -0.22 -6.41
C HIS A 11 16.54 -1.62 -6.65
N ALA A 12 17.82 -1.74 -7.01
CA ALA A 12 18.47 -3.02 -7.23
C ALA A 12 18.63 -3.80 -5.91
N ALA A 13 19.26 -3.19 -4.90
CA ALA A 13 19.44 -3.82 -3.60
C ALA A 13 18.10 -4.12 -2.90
N GLY A 14 17.12 -3.23 -3.06
CA GLY A 14 15.76 -3.44 -2.57
C GLY A 14 15.09 -4.67 -3.18
N CYS A 15 15.17 -4.85 -4.50
CA CYS A 15 14.59 -6.03 -5.17
C CYS A 15 15.27 -7.33 -4.73
N ASP A 16 16.60 -7.32 -4.61
CA ASP A 16 17.37 -8.48 -4.14
C ASP A 16 16.99 -8.88 -2.71
N GLY A 17 16.85 -7.90 -1.80
CA GLY A 17 16.43 -8.15 -0.43
C GLY A 17 15.02 -8.75 -0.34
N VAL A 18 14.09 -8.24 -1.14
CA VAL A 18 12.67 -8.64 -1.10
C VAL A 18 12.45 -10.08 -1.58
N SER A 19 13.32 -10.60 -2.46
CA SER A 19 13.23 -11.96 -2.98
C SER A 19 13.20 -13.03 -1.88
N GLY A 20 13.96 -12.84 -0.79
CA GLY A 20 13.96 -13.75 0.36
C GLY A 20 12.79 -13.54 1.33
N LEU A 21 12.25 -12.32 1.38
CA LEU A 21 11.14 -11.95 2.26
C LEU A 21 9.79 -12.47 1.73
N ALA A 22 9.60 -12.55 0.40
CA ALA A 22 8.36 -12.94 -0.27
C ALA A 22 7.11 -12.21 0.31
N PRO A 23 7.04 -10.87 0.23
CA PRO A 23 5.86 -10.10 0.65
C PRO A 23 4.66 -10.38 -0.26
N GLN A 24 3.48 -9.87 0.11
CA GLN A 24 2.28 -10.05 -0.73
C GLN A 24 2.28 -9.17 -1.97
N ALA A 25 2.94 -8.01 -1.90
CA ALA A 25 3.18 -7.16 -3.06
C ALA A 25 4.39 -6.24 -2.85
N VAL A 26 4.92 -5.69 -3.94
CA VAL A 26 5.97 -4.68 -3.95
C VAL A 26 5.48 -3.40 -4.65
N LEU A 27 5.82 -2.24 -4.11
CA LEU A 27 5.54 -0.94 -4.71
C LEU A 27 6.84 -0.17 -4.94
N LEU A 28 7.18 0.08 -6.20
CA LEU A 28 8.35 0.86 -6.58
C LEU A 28 7.97 2.34 -6.65
N SER A 29 8.74 3.22 -6.01
CA SER A 29 8.56 4.66 -6.16
C SER A 29 9.85 5.32 -6.66
N GLY A 30 9.73 6.46 -7.34
CA GLY A 30 10.89 7.20 -7.85
C GLY A 30 11.59 6.58 -9.08
N VAL A 31 11.08 5.49 -9.65
CA VAL A 31 11.63 4.90 -10.89
C VAL A 31 11.32 5.82 -12.09
N ARG A 32 12.36 6.26 -12.78
CA ARG A 32 12.23 7.19 -13.92
C ARG A 32 12.31 6.45 -15.26
N GLY A 33 11.14 6.22 -15.84
CA GLY A 33 10.98 5.73 -17.21
C GLY A 33 10.95 4.21 -17.35
N LEU A 34 10.30 3.74 -18.42
CA LEU A 34 10.11 2.33 -18.74
C LEU A 34 11.42 1.51 -18.87
N PRO A 35 12.52 2.04 -19.43
CA PRO A 35 13.77 1.27 -19.54
C PRO A 35 14.40 0.93 -18.18
N ALA A 36 14.24 1.80 -17.17
CA ALA A 36 14.72 1.52 -15.83
C ALA A 36 13.83 0.46 -15.16
N LEU A 37 12.52 0.54 -15.37
CA LEU A 37 11.55 -0.41 -14.85
C LEU A 37 11.78 -1.85 -15.36
N LYS A 38 11.99 -2.01 -16.68
CA LYS A 38 12.26 -3.31 -17.31
C LYS A 38 13.52 -4.00 -16.79
N LYS A 39 14.47 -3.26 -16.21
CA LYS A 39 15.67 -3.84 -15.57
C LYS A 39 15.39 -4.38 -14.17
N LEU A 40 14.35 -3.88 -13.50
CA LEU A 40 13.99 -4.25 -12.13
C LEU A 40 12.99 -5.40 -12.11
N GLU A 41 12.14 -5.52 -13.14
CA GLU A 41 11.13 -6.58 -13.31
C GLU A 41 11.68 -7.98 -13.06
N SER A 42 12.89 -8.30 -13.57
CA SER A 42 13.47 -9.64 -13.41
C SER A 42 13.66 -10.06 -11.95
N GLY A 43 13.90 -9.10 -11.06
CA GLY A 43 14.01 -9.33 -9.61
C GLY A 43 12.68 -9.45 -8.89
N LEU A 44 11.56 -9.16 -9.56
CA LEU A 44 10.21 -9.11 -8.99
C LEU A 44 9.25 -10.16 -9.56
N SER A 45 9.66 -10.93 -10.57
CA SER A 45 8.82 -11.88 -11.34
C SER A 45 8.01 -12.90 -10.53
N SER A 46 8.32 -13.14 -9.25
CA SER A 46 7.62 -14.07 -8.36
C SER A 46 6.61 -13.42 -7.42
N VAL A 47 6.55 -12.09 -7.35
CA VAL A 47 5.73 -11.32 -6.41
C VAL A 47 4.95 -10.25 -7.18
N PRO A 48 3.63 -10.09 -6.94
CA PRO A 48 2.88 -9.01 -7.57
C PRO A 48 3.52 -7.65 -7.27
N TRP A 49 3.70 -6.82 -8.29
CA TRP A 49 4.41 -5.56 -8.09
C TRP A 49 3.75 -4.40 -8.82
N GLY A 50 4.05 -3.21 -8.35
CA GLY A 50 3.47 -1.99 -8.87
C GLY A 50 4.38 -0.79 -8.76
N ILE A 51 3.86 0.34 -9.22
CA ILE A 51 4.53 1.63 -9.11
C ILE A 51 3.68 2.62 -8.33
N ILE A 52 4.34 3.46 -7.52
CA ILE A 52 3.76 4.65 -6.90
C ILE A 52 4.22 5.86 -7.69
N GLY A 53 3.26 6.55 -8.29
CA GLY A 53 3.53 7.60 -9.24
C GLY A 53 4.14 7.07 -10.55
N GLY A 54 4.52 7.99 -11.43
CA GLY A 54 5.00 7.66 -12.77
C GLY A 54 4.33 8.52 -13.84
N SER A 55 4.53 8.16 -15.10
CA SER A 55 3.85 8.80 -16.23
C SER A 55 2.43 8.26 -16.33
N LEU A 56 1.46 9.00 -15.79
CA LEU A 56 0.04 8.69 -15.89
C LEU A 56 -0.52 9.16 -17.25
N THR A 57 0.07 8.65 -18.32
CA THR A 57 -0.39 8.81 -19.71
C THR A 57 -0.81 7.44 -20.25
N GLU A 58 -1.60 7.39 -21.32
CA GLU A 58 -2.01 6.13 -21.94
C GLU A 58 -0.81 5.26 -22.36
N ASP A 59 0.20 5.88 -22.99
CA ASP A 59 1.45 5.21 -23.36
C ASP A 59 2.25 4.74 -22.14
N GLY A 60 2.29 5.54 -21.08
CA GLY A 60 2.98 5.19 -19.84
C GLY A 60 2.35 3.98 -19.17
N VAL A 61 1.03 4.00 -19.01
CA VAL A 61 0.25 2.90 -18.42
C VAL A 61 0.35 1.63 -19.25
N SER A 62 0.27 1.75 -20.58
CA SER A 62 0.46 0.61 -21.49
C SER A 62 1.86 0.03 -21.35
N GLY A 63 2.89 0.88 -21.29
CA GLY A 63 4.27 0.43 -21.05
C GLY A 63 4.47 -0.24 -19.69
N TYR A 64 3.75 0.20 -18.64
CA TYR A 64 3.78 -0.46 -17.33
C TYR A 64 3.16 -1.86 -17.39
N LYS A 65 2.03 -2.01 -18.09
CA LYS A 65 1.41 -3.33 -18.32
C LYS A 65 2.32 -4.27 -19.08
N GLU A 66 2.93 -3.80 -20.17
CA GLU A 66 3.85 -4.61 -20.97
C GLU A 66 5.09 -5.05 -20.19
N ALA A 67 5.47 -4.28 -19.17
CA ALA A 67 6.54 -4.67 -18.24
C ALA A 67 6.07 -5.64 -17.15
N GLY A 68 4.80 -6.06 -17.12
CA GLY A 68 4.28 -6.98 -16.11
C GLY A 68 3.94 -6.33 -14.76
N CYS A 69 3.67 -5.02 -14.76
CA CYS A 69 3.14 -4.33 -13.58
C CYS A 69 1.71 -4.82 -13.27
N ASP A 70 1.41 -5.12 -12.01
CA ASP A 70 0.09 -5.55 -11.54
C ASP A 70 -0.69 -4.41 -10.85
N VAL A 71 0.02 -3.42 -10.30
CA VAL A 71 -0.55 -2.38 -9.43
C VAL A 71 -0.11 -0.98 -9.87
N LEU A 72 -1.07 -0.06 -10.00
CA LEU A 72 -0.82 1.36 -10.23
C LEU A 72 -1.31 2.17 -9.04
N ALA A 73 -0.38 2.85 -8.34
CA ALA A 73 -0.69 3.73 -7.22
C ALA A 73 -0.52 5.22 -7.63
N PHE A 74 -1.56 6.02 -7.40
CA PHE A 74 -1.66 7.40 -7.91
C PHE A 74 -2.45 8.32 -6.98
N GLY A 75 -2.24 9.63 -7.07
CA GLY A 75 -2.99 10.64 -6.30
C GLY A 75 -4.32 11.04 -6.95
N LEU A 76 -5.15 11.78 -6.22
CA LEU A 76 -6.36 12.39 -6.80
C LEU A 76 -6.04 13.52 -7.78
N ALA A 77 -5.10 14.39 -7.40
CA ALA A 77 -4.64 15.47 -8.27
C ALA A 77 -3.81 14.90 -9.43
N ASP A 78 -3.94 15.50 -10.61
CA ASP A 78 -3.11 15.24 -11.79
C ASP A 78 -3.20 13.83 -12.38
N THR A 79 -4.13 12.98 -11.92
CA THR A 79 -4.42 11.68 -12.52
C THR A 79 -5.51 11.81 -13.60
N PRO A 80 -5.22 11.56 -14.88
CA PRO A 80 -6.24 11.62 -15.92
C PRO A 80 -7.21 10.45 -15.79
N VAL A 81 -8.52 10.71 -15.89
CA VAL A 81 -9.56 9.67 -15.77
C VAL A 81 -9.39 8.55 -16.80
N SER A 82 -8.86 8.86 -17.99
CA SER A 82 -8.63 7.86 -19.05
C SER A 82 -7.68 6.73 -18.63
N VAL A 83 -6.73 6.98 -17.72
CA VAL A 83 -5.78 5.95 -17.27
C VAL A 83 -6.41 4.96 -16.28
N ILE A 84 -7.52 5.36 -15.65
CA ILE A 84 -8.19 4.58 -14.60
C ILE A 84 -9.08 3.47 -15.21
N ASN A 85 -9.46 3.61 -16.48
CA ASN A 85 -10.31 2.65 -17.21
C ASN A 85 -9.55 1.39 -17.68
N SER A 86 -8.47 1.03 -16.99
CA SER A 86 -7.70 -0.18 -17.26
C SER A 86 -8.10 -1.27 -16.27
N ASP A 87 -8.82 -2.29 -16.74
CA ASP A 87 -9.30 -3.40 -15.89
C ASP A 87 -8.22 -4.43 -15.51
N GLU A 88 -7.02 -4.31 -16.07
CA GLU A 88 -5.92 -5.27 -15.87
C GLU A 88 -4.98 -4.91 -14.71
N LEU A 89 -5.02 -3.65 -14.25
CA LEU A 89 -4.16 -3.17 -13.17
C LEU A 89 -5.01 -2.90 -11.93
N ALA A 90 -4.55 -3.37 -10.77
CA ALA A 90 -5.11 -2.94 -9.50
C ALA A 90 -4.81 -1.45 -9.28
N ARG A 91 -5.83 -0.68 -8.94
CA ARG A 91 -5.77 0.79 -8.82
C ARG A 91 -5.76 1.17 -7.35
N VAL A 92 -4.66 1.75 -6.90
CA VAL A 92 -4.47 2.17 -5.52
C VAL A 92 -4.46 3.69 -5.45
N LEU A 93 -5.44 4.27 -4.77
CA LEU A 93 -5.50 5.71 -4.59
C LEU A 93 -4.66 6.14 -3.40
N CYS A 94 -3.56 6.86 -3.64
CA CYS A 94 -2.80 7.56 -2.61
C CYS A 94 -3.63 8.75 -2.11
N LEU A 95 -4.08 8.65 -0.86
CA LEU A 95 -4.95 9.63 -0.24
C LEU A 95 -4.20 10.42 0.84
N ASP A 96 -4.41 11.73 0.84
CA ASP A 96 -3.95 12.59 1.92
C ASP A 96 -4.72 12.25 3.22
N PRO A 97 -4.02 11.97 4.35
CA PRO A 97 -4.67 11.72 5.64
C PRO A 97 -5.60 12.84 6.12
N SER A 98 -5.42 14.06 5.62
CA SER A 98 -6.23 15.24 5.94
C SER A 98 -7.47 15.40 5.05
N ALA A 99 -7.76 14.44 4.17
CA ALA A 99 -8.93 14.48 3.29
C ALA A 99 -10.24 14.64 4.07
N ASP A 100 -11.07 15.58 3.64
CA ASP A 100 -12.33 15.88 4.32
C ASP A 100 -13.41 14.82 4.08
N GLU A 101 -14.47 14.85 4.89
CA GLU A 101 -15.55 13.86 4.83
C GLU A 101 -16.31 13.85 3.49
N ARG A 102 -16.37 14.98 2.77
CA ARG A 102 -17.00 15.03 1.44
C ARG A 102 -16.14 14.32 0.42
N GLN A 103 -14.83 14.55 0.44
CA GLN A 103 -13.86 13.87 -0.41
C GLN A 103 -13.86 12.36 -0.13
N LEU A 104 -13.86 11.94 1.13
CA LEU A 104 -13.95 10.51 1.50
C LEU A 104 -15.19 9.83 0.93
N ARG A 105 -16.35 10.49 0.99
CA ARG A 105 -17.59 9.96 0.38
C ARG A 105 -17.50 9.86 -1.14
N ALA A 106 -16.82 10.81 -1.78
CA ALA A 106 -16.66 10.84 -3.23
C ALA A 106 -15.70 9.74 -3.76
N ILE A 107 -14.87 9.13 -2.91
CA ILE A 107 -13.95 8.04 -3.31
C ILE A 107 -14.70 6.73 -3.59
N ASN A 108 -15.78 6.44 -2.86
CA ASN A 108 -16.51 5.17 -2.99
C ASN A 108 -16.97 4.83 -4.41
N PRO A 109 -17.58 5.77 -5.18
CA PRO A 109 -17.96 5.49 -6.56
C PRO A 109 -16.79 5.44 -7.54
N LEU A 110 -15.56 5.80 -7.14
CA LEU A 110 -14.41 5.75 -8.06
C LEU A 110 -14.02 4.30 -8.36
N PRO A 111 -13.58 4.01 -9.60
CA PRO A 111 -13.10 2.69 -10.01
C PRO A 111 -11.67 2.47 -9.50
N VAL A 112 -11.51 2.48 -8.18
CA VAL A 112 -10.27 2.15 -7.47
C VAL A 112 -10.49 0.93 -6.59
N ASP A 113 -9.44 0.15 -6.39
CA ASP A 113 -9.50 -1.14 -5.67
C ASP A 113 -9.08 -0.97 -4.20
N ALA A 114 -8.10 -0.11 -3.95
CA ALA A 114 -7.60 0.19 -2.61
C ALA A 114 -7.30 1.69 -2.43
N VAL A 115 -7.16 2.10 -1.18
CA VAL A 115 -6.67 3.40 -0.76
C VAL A 115 -5.39 3.20 0.05
N LEU A 116 -4.34 3.93 -0.29
CA LEU A 116 -3.09 4.01 0.46
C LEU A 116 -3.05 5.35 1.21
N ILE A 117 -3.06 5.29 2.54
CA ILE A 117 -2.86 6.46 3.40
C ILE A 117 -1.45 6.41 3.99
N ASN A 118 -0.70 7.50 3.83
CA ASN A 118 0.64 7.57 4.37
C ASN A 118 0.62 8.24 5.75
N VAL A 119 0.94 7.47 6.79
CA VAL A 119 1.10 7.96 8.17
C VAL A 119 2.55 7.88 8.61
N ALA A 120 3.52 7.95 7.69
CA ALA A 120 4.96 7.89 7.95
C ALA A 120 5.50 8.90 9.01
N GLY A 121 4.70 9.90 9.40
CA GLY A 121 4.98 10.76 10.55
C GLY A 121 4.80 10.10 11.91
N GLN A 122 4.08 8.97 11.98
CA GLN A 122 3.92 8.15 13.17
C GLN A 122 5.26 7.51 13.52
N LYS A 123 5.70 7.73 14.76
CA LYS A 123 6.94 7.19 15.31
C LYS A 123 6.67 6.61 16.68
N GLY A 124 7.30 5.48 16.99
CA GLY A 124 7.16 4.83 18.28
C GLY A 124 5.81 4.11 18.43
N SER A 125 5.29 4.07 19.65
CA SER A 125 4.08 3.31 19.97
C SER A 125 2.83 3.91 19.33
N TRP A 126 1.97 3.05 18.79
CA TRP A 126 0.68 3.44 18.24
C TRP A 126 -0.22 4.03 19.32
N THR A 127 -0.77 5.21 19.05
CA THR A 127 -1.66 5.93 19.96
C THR A 127 -3.12 5.81 19.52
N LEU A 128 -4.05 6.20 20.40
CA LEU A 128 -5.47 6.31 20.04
C LEU A 128 -5.73 7.40 19.00
N GLU A 129 -4.87 8.42 18.93
CA GLU A 129 -4.96 9.47 17.91
C GLU A 129 -4.65 8.87 16.52
N ASP A 130 -3.56 8.10 16.40
CA ASP A 130 -3.21 7.40 15.16
C ASP A 130 -4.34 6.48 14.69
N LEU A 131 -4.91 5.72 15.63
CA LEU A 131 -6.03 4.82 15.34
C LEU A 131 -7.28 5.58 14.90
N THR A 132 -7.56 6.72 15.52
CA THR A 132 -8.71 7.57 15.17
C THR A 132 -8.55 8.11 13.76
N ASN A 133 -7.36 8.60 13.40
CA ASN A 133 -7.07 9.13 12.07
C ASN A 133 -7.28 8.07 10.98
N ILE A 134 -6.83 6.83 11.21
CA ILE A 134 -7.08 5.71 10.29
C ILE A 134 -8.58 5.38 10.23
N THR A 135 -9.26 5.35 11.38
CA THR A 135 -10.67 4.94 11.49
C THR A 135 -11.61 5.93 10.79
N VAL A 136 -11.30 7.22 10.80
CA VAL A 136 -12.06 8.24 10.06
C VAL A 136 -12.13 7.89 8.57
N ILE A 137 -11.03 7.40 8.00
CA ILE A 137 -10.95 7.03 6.59
C ILE A 137 -11.56 5.65 6.36
N SER A 138 -11.15 4.64 7.14
CA SER A 138 -11.58 3.25 6.95
C SER A 138 -13.08 3.03 7.18
N SER A 139 -13.72 3.84 8.03
CA SER A 139 -15.18 3.76 8.28
C SER A 139 -16.03 4.44 7.21
N ARG A 140 -15.42 5.23 6.32
CA ARG A 140 -16.10 6.02 5.28
C ARG A 140 -15.81 5.51 3.88
N VAL A 141 -14.68 4.85 3.68
CA VAL A 141 -14.25 4.30 2.39
C VAL A 141 -14.49 2.79 2.36
N ASN A 142 -15.31 2.33 1.42
CA ASN A 142 -15.60 0.91 1.19
C ASN A 142 -14.62 0.28 0.19
N LYS A 143 -13.33 0.46 0.43
CA LYS A 143 -12.21 -0.05 -0.39
C LYS A 143 -11.19 -0.74 0.54
N TYR A 144 -10.24 -1.48 -0.02
CA TYR A 144 -9.12 -1.98 0.79
C TYR A 144 -8.30 -0.81 1.33
N ILE A 145 -7.96 -0.83 2.61
CA ILE A 145 -7.17 0.24 3.25
C ILE A 145 -5.76 -0.26 3.50
N LEU A 146 -4.80 0.41 2.85
CA LEU A 146 -3.37 0.20 3.01
C LEU A 146 -2.79 1.39 3.79
N VAL A 147 -1.92 1.12 4.74
CA VAL A 147 -1.33 2.16 5.60
C VAL A 147 0.18 2.15 5.43
N GLY A 148 0.73 3.25 4.92
CA GLY A 148 2.17 3.49 4.83
C GLY A 148 2.75 3.95 6.16
N ILE A 149 3.76 3.24 6.67
CA ILE A 149 4.34 3.46 8.00
C ILE A 149 5.88 3.43 7.92
N SER A 150 6.52 4.14 8.84
CA SER A 150 7.99 4.23 8.91
C SER A 150 8.62 3.22 9.87
N GLU A 151 7.83 2.63 10.77
CA GLU A 151 8.27 1.67 11.78
C GLU A 151 7.25 0.52 11.90
N ALA A 152 7.74 -0.70 12.14
CA ALA A 152 6.87 -1.86 12.29
C ALA A 152 6.08 -1.78 13.63
N PRO A 153 4.75 -2.00 13.62
CA PRO A 153 3.96 -2.04 14.84
C PRO A 153 4.36 -3.25 15.71
N ALA A 154 4.11 -3.18 17.02
CA ALA A 154 4.24 -4.37 17.85
C ALA A 154 3.14 -5.38 17.51
N ALA A 155 3.40 -6.68 17.71
CA ALA A 155 2.46 -7.75 17.39
C ALA A 155 1.04 -7.54 17.98
N LYS A 156 0.96 -7.05 19.22
CA LYS A 156 -0.31 -6.72 19.90
C LYS A 156 -1.12 -5.60 19.22
N ASP A 157 -0.43 -4.67 18.55
CA ASP A 157 -1.06 -3.51 17.90
C ASP A 157 -1.62 -3.91 16.52
N LEU A 158 -1.08 -4.96 15.89
CA LEU A 158 -1.55 -5.47 14.59
C LEU A 158 -3.02 -5.88 14.62
N GLU A 159 -3.47 -6.50 15.71
CA GLU A 159 -4.88 -6.86 15.88
C GLU A 159 -5.78 -5.63 15.97
N VAL A 160 -5.33 -4.59 16.68
CA VAL A 160 -6.06 -3.33 16.84
C VAL A 160 -6.16 -2.60 15.49
N LEU A 161 -5.07 -2.54 14.73
CA LEU A 161 -5.04 -1.96 13.39
C LEU A 161 -5.96 -2.69 12.41
N ARG A 162 -5.92 -4.02 12.41
CA ARG A 162 -6.84 -4.84 11.60
C ARG A 162 -8.29 -4.57 11.96
N ASP A 163 -8.61 -4.54 13.26
CA ASP A 163 -9.97 -4.33 13.74
C ASP A 163 -10.47 -2.89 13.43
N ALA A 164 -9.56 -1.92 13.30
CA ALA A 164 -9.84 -0.57 12.80
C ALA A 164 -9.98 -0.49 11.26
N GLY A 165 -9.94 -1.61 10.54
CA GLY A 165 -10.20 -1.67 9.11
C GLY A 165 -8.94 -1.58 8.23
N VAL A 166 -7.74 -1.73 8.80
CA VAL A 166 -6.51 -1.84 8.02
C VAL A 166 -6.40 -3.23 7.37
N HIS A 167 -6.19 -3.24 6.07
CA HIS A 167 -6.09 -4.47 5.27
C HIS A 167 -4.64 -4.82 4.92
N GLY A 168 -3.76 -3.83 4.85
CA GLY A 168 -2.33 -4.05 4.65
C GLY A 168 -1.46 -2.91 5.17
N LEU A 169 -0.20 -3.22 5.45
CA LEU A 169 0.82 -2.27 5.84
C LEU A 169 1.84 -2.13 4.71
N VAL A 170 2.24 -0.89 4.42
CA VAL A 170 3.26 -0.56 3.43
C VAL A 170 4.49 -0.02 4.17
N LEU A 171 5.64 -0.67 4.03
CA LEU A 171 6.91 -0.24 4.66
C LEU A 171 8.01 -0.12 3.62
N ASP A 172 8.84 0.92 3.76
CA ASP A 172 9.94 1.17 2.84
C ASP A 172 11.24 0.50 3.30
N VAL A 173 11.86 -0.32 2.43
CA VAL A 173 13.16 -0.97 2.70
C VAL A 173 14.31 0.02 2.91
N GLY A 174 14.18 1.25 2.39
CA GLY A 174 15.14 2.33 2.65
C GLY A 174 15.07 2.86 4.08
N THR A 175 13.98 2.59 4.80
CA THR A 175 13.72 3.08 6.17
C THR A 175 13.75 1.98 7.22
N VAL A 176 13.41 0.74 6.84
CA VAL A 176 13.26 -0.40 7.76
C VAL A 176 14.16 -1.55 7.31
N SER A 177 14.84 -2.17 8.28
CA SER A 177 15.73 -3.30 8.00
C SER A 177 14.96 -4.56 7.57
N MET A 178 15.61 -5.40 6.77
CA MET A 178 15.05 -6.69 6.32
C MET A 178 14.69 -7.64 7.48
N ASP A 179 15.45 -7.61 8.58
CA ASP A 179 15.15 -8.39 9.78
C ASP A 179 13.83 -7.95 10.43
N SER A 180 13.58 -6.65 10.48
CA SER A 180 12.34 -6.08 11.03
C SER A 180 11.14 -6.43 10.15
N LEU A 181 11.30 -6.39 8.82
CA LEU A 181 10.27 -6.80 7.87
C LEU A 181 9.98 -8.31 7.97
N SER A 182 11.01 -9.14 8.13
CA SER A 182 10.86 -10.58 8.31
C SER A 182 10.11 -10.91 9.60
N LYS A 183 10.45 -10.23 10.70
CA LYS A 183 9.72 -10.34 11.95
C LYS A 183 8.26 -9.91 11.81
N LEU A 184 8.00 -8.76 11.20
CA LEU A 184 6.64 -8.26 10.97
C LEU A 184 5.83 -9.26 10.13
N LYS A 185 6.44 -9.86 9.10
CA LYS A 185 5.78 -10.91 8.30
C LYS A 185 5.36 -12.10 9.17
N THR A 186 6.24 -12.57 10.06
CA THR A 186 5.91 -13.64 11.01
C THR A 186 4.78 -13.22 11.95
N ASP A 187 4.87 -12.04 12.57
CA ASP A 187 3.84 -11.52 13.47
C ASP A 187 2.46 -11.41 12.77
N LEU A 188 2.44 -11.03 11.49
CA LEU A 188 1.21 -10.98 10.68
C LEU A 188 0.63 -12.36 10.37
N GLN A 189 1.48 -13.39 10.23
CA GLN A 189 1.06 -14.79 10.01
C GLN A 189 0.54 -15.45 11.28
N GLU A 190 1.16 -15.14 12.43
CA GLU A 190 0.79 -15.67 13.75
C GLU A 190 -0.43 -14.96 14.35
N MET A 191 -0.82 -13.81 13.79
CA MET A 191 -1.95 -13.02 14.26
C MET A 191 -3.24 -13.89 14.36
N PRO A 192 -3.93 -13.89 15.51
CA PRO A 192 -5.16 -14.66 15.70
C PRO A 192 -6.20 -14.35 14.63
N ARG A 193 -7.07 -15.32 14.30
CA ARG A 193 -8.16 -15.07 13.34
C ARG A 193 -9.08 -13.94 13.83
N PRO A 194 -9.65 -13.13 12.92
CA PRO A 194 -10.62 -12.11 13.30
C PRO A 194 -11.77 -12.73 14.09
N GLN A 195 -12.11 -12.17 15.25
CA GLN A 195 -13.25 -12.64 16.01
C GLN A 195 -14.56 -12.14 15.37
N PRO A 196 -15.51 -13.01 15.04
CA PRO A 196 -16.82 -12.60 14.54
C PRO A 196 -17.54 -11.80 15.64
N GLY A 197 -17.80 -10.50 15.38
CA GLY A 197 -18.58 -9.64 16.28
C GLY A 197 -17.97 -8.27 16.60
N ARG A 198 -16.66 -8.04 16.42
CA ARG A 198 -16.08 -6.70 16.65
C ARG A 198 -16.46 -5.69 15.57
N LYS A 199 -16.60 -6.12 14.31
CA LYS A 199 -16.96 -5.24 13.17
C LYS A 199 -18.44 -4.78 13.18
N ASN A 200 -19.33 -5.52 13.86
CA ASN A 200 -20.78 -5.26 13.88
C ASN A 200 -21.26 -4.43 15.09
N ARG A 201 -20.37 -3.85 15.90
CA ARG A 201 -20.78 -3.01 17.04
C ARG A 201 -21.22 -1.59 16.66
N ASN A 202 -21.07 -1.22 15.39
CA ASN A 202 -21.52 0.07 14.86
C ASN A 202 -22.60 -0.18 13.80
N ALA A 203 -23.81 -0.47 14.26
CA ALA A 203 -25.05 -0.34 13.50
C ALA A 203 -25.96 0.62 14.27
#